data_AF-A0A8J6VSU3-F1
#
_entry.id   AF-A0A8J6VSU3-F1
#
_cell.length_a   1.000
_cell.length_b   1.000
_cell.length_c   1.000
_cell.angle_alpha   90.00
_cell.angle_beta   90.00
_cell.angle_gamma   90.00
#
_symmetry.space_group_name_H-M   'P 1'
#
loop_
_entity.id
_entity.type
_entity.pdbx_description
1 polymer ?
#
loop_
_entity_poly.entity_id
_entity_poly.type
_entity_poly.pdbx_seq_one_letter_code
_entity_poly.pdbx_strand_id
1 'polypeptide(L)'
;MRNDSFKNLLKGSAYHRSLLNWTVTVVSVLLCLLALPLRFPGLELAGIGPNWLLIWVVAWSVKRTVFQGAIAGLVLGLLQDGMTAPHPTHVLSLIVVGVLTARLQKQRYIEEDFISVALIVFGMAVLAETVIAIQFSLQKFDGASVQAMRTLAEIWTYHQRTALSSAILSSLWAPVVYFPLNRWWEHMGLLEQP
;
A
#
# COMPACT_ATOMS: atom_id res chain seq x y z
N MET A 1 17.35 -12.93 -43.72
CA MET A 1 18.34 -12.62 -42.65
C MET A 1 18.34 -11.17 -42.13
N ARG A 2 17.68 -10.19 -42.78
CA ARG A 2 17.64 -8.77 -42.32
C ARG A 2 16.46 -8.43 -41.37
N ASN A 3 15.72 -9.42 -40.89
CA ASN A 3 14.51 -9.20 -40.07
C ASN A 3 14.78 -9.36 -38.56
N ASP A 4 15.81 -10.13 -38.19
CA ASP A 4 16.12 -10.45 -36.80
C ASP A 4 16.87 -9.30 -36.09
N SER A 5 17.65 -8.50 -36.83
CA SER A 5 18.36 -7.33 -36.28
C SER A 5 17.39 -6.20 -35.88
N PHE A 6 16.32 -5.99 -36.65
CA PHE A 6 15.32 -4.96 -36.34
C PHE A 6 14.43 -5.38 -35.16
N LYS A 7 14.03 -6.67 -35.13
CA LYS A 7 13.35 -7.24 -33.98
C LYS A 7 14.21 -7.21 -32.73
N ASN A 8 15.52 -7.46 -32.81
CA ASN A 8 16.42 -7.40 -31.65
C ASN A 8 16.67 -5.98 -31.13
N LEU A 9 16.67 -4.95 -31.99
CA LEU A 9 16.73 -3.56 -31.55
C LEU A 9 15.43 -3.10 -30.86
N LEU A 10 14.28 -3.46 -31.43
CA LEU A 10 12.96 -3.17 -30.82
C LEU A 10 12.74 -3.98 -29.53
N LYS A 11 13.15 -5.25 -29.52
CA LYS A 11 13.07 -6.14 -28.35
C LYS A 11 14.08 -5.77 -27.27
N GLY A 12 15.25 -5.24 -27.65
CA GLY A 12 16.22 -4.64 -26.74
C GLY A 12 15.62 -3.46 -25.98
N SER A 13 14.94 -2.55 -26.68
CA SER A 13 14.19 -1.44 -26.06
C SER A 13 13.09 -1.91 -25.12
N ALA A 14 12.25 -2.88 -25.54
CA ALA A 14 11.14 -3.39 -24.73
C ALA A 14 11.63 -4.16 -23.48
N TYR A 15 12.67 -5.00 -23.63
CA TYR A 15 13.24 -5.74 -22.51
C TYR A 15 13.92 -4.81 -21.50
N HIS A 16 14.67 -3.81 -21.98
CA HIS A 16 15.30 -2.82 -21.10
C HIS A 16 14.27 -1.99 -20.33
N ARG A 17 13.16 -1.62 -20.98
CA ARG A 17 12.02 -0.94 -20.33
C ARG A 17 11.36 -1.80 -19.25
N SER A 18 11.10 -3.07 -19.56
CA SER A 18 10.53 -4.00 -18.58
C SER A 18 11.46 -4.15 -17.38
N LEU A 19 12.76 -4.34 -17.62
CA LEU A 19 13.77 -4.45 -16.56
C LEU A 19 13.80 -3.19 -15.68
N LEU A 20 13.83 -2.00 -16.28
CA LEU A 20 13.79 -0.73 -15.56
C LEU A 20 12.51 -0.58 -14.72
N ASN A 21 11.35 -0.98 -15.24
CA ASN A 21 10.10 -0.96 -14.49
C ASN A 21 10.15 -1.88 -13.26
N TRP A 22 10.66 -3.10 -13.44
CA TRP A 22 10.89 -4.04 -12.34
C TRP A 22 11.86 -3.48 -11.31
N THR A 23 12.99 -2.91 -11.75
CA THR A 23 13.97 -2.30 -10.85
C THR A 23 13.36 -1.17 -10.05
N VAL A 24 12.62 -0.24 -10.66
CA VAL A 24 11.98 0.88 -9.94
C VAL A 24 10.89 0.38 -8.98
N THR A 25 10.14 -0.65 -9.37
CA THR A 25 9.14 -1.28 -8.49
C THR A 25 9.84 -1.89 -7.26
N VAL A 26 10.90 -2.66 -7.45
CA VAL A 26 11.65 -3.30 -6.34
C VAL A 26 12.33 -2.25 -5.47
N VAL A 27 12.99 -1.26 -6.05
CA VAL A 27 13.67 -0.18 -5.32
C VAL A 27 12.67 0.65 -4.52
N SER A 28 11.51 0.99 -5.09
CA SER A 28 10.49 1.76 -4.36
C SER A 28 9.91 0.96 -3.18
N VAL A 29 9.65 -0.34 -3.34
CA VAL A 29 9.25 -1.22 -2.23
C VAL A 29 10.34 -1.29 -1.16
N LEU A 30 11.60 -1.49 -1.55
CA LEU A 30 12.73 -1.54 -0.62
C LEU A 30 12.89 -0.21 0.14
N LEU A 31 12.72 0.93 -0.53
CA LEU A 31 12.73 2.24 0.12
C LEU A 31 11.59 2.37 1.12
N CYS A 32 10.37 1.91 0.80
CA CYS A 32 9.25 1.89 1.75
C CYS A 32 9.53 0.98 2.96
N LEU A 33 10.17 -0.17 2.75
CA LEU A 33 10.57 -1.09 3.83
C LEU A 33 11.67 -0.49 4.72
N LEU A 34 12.65 0.18 4.13
CA LEU A 34 13.70 0.89 4.86
C LEU A 34 13.18 2.13 5.59
N ALA A 35 12.14 2.78 5.06
CA ALA A 35 11.47 3.91 5.70
C ALA A 35 10.62 3.50 6.90
N LEU A 36 10.18 2.24 6.98
CA LEU A 36 9.39 1.70 8.09
C LEU A 36 10.09 1.81 9.46
N PRO A 37 11.37 1.40 9.64
CA PRO A 37 12.10 1.56 10.90
C PRO A 37 12.66 2.97 11.13
N LEU A 38 12.67 3.83 10.10
CA LEU A 38 13.23 5.18 10.18
C LEU A 38 12.25 6.14 10.86
N ARG A 39 12.28 6.13 12.19
CA ARG A 39 11.50 7.02 13.07
C ARG A 39 12.14 8.41 13.17
N PHE A 40 12.14 9.17 12.08
CA PHE A 40 12.64 10.55 12.14
C PHE A 40 11.70 11.46 12.95
N PRO A 41 12.23 12.38 13.77
CA PRO A 41 11.41 13.36 14.47
C PRO A 41 10.67 14.23 13.44
N GLY A 42 9.33 14.22 13.49
CA GLY A 42 8.46 14.87 12.50
C GLY A 42 7.72 13.91 11.55
N LEU A 43 8.13 12.63 11.49
CA LEU A 43 7.39 11.57 10.80
C LEU A 43 6.46 10.79 11.74
N GLU A 44 6.46 11.08 13.03
CA GLU A 44 5.61 10.40 14.01
C GLU A 44 4.61 11.35 14.64
N LEU A 45 3.36 10.90 14.75
CA LEU A 45 2.32 11.51 15.56
C LEU A 45 1.97 10.51 16.66
N ALA A 46 2.11 10.93 17.92
CA ALA A 46 1.84 10.09 19.09
C ALA A 46 2.63 8.76 19.12
N GLY A 47 3.85 8.73 18.58
CA GLY A 47 4.70 7.52 18.53
C GLY A 47 4.33 6.51 17.43
N ILE A 48 3.40 6.89 16.55
CA ILE A 48 2.93 6.12 15.40
C ILE A 48 3.44 6.80 14.12
N GLY A 49 4.08 6.04 13.25
CA GLY A 49 4.57 6.51 11.95
C GLY A 49 3.56 6.28 10.81
N PRO A 50 3.82 6.86 9.61
CA PRO A 50 3.05 6.58 8.42
C PRO A 50 3.21 5.13 7.97
N ASN A 51 2.16 4.58 7.36
CA ASN A 51 2.21 3.27 6.75
C ASN A 51 2.68 3.39 5.29
N TRP A 52 4.00 3.38 5.09
CA TRP A 52 4.62 3.52 3.76
C TRP A 52 4.18 2.44 2.78
N LEU A 53 4.01 1.20 3.24
CA LEU A 53 3.59 0.08 2.40
C LEU A 53 2.15 0.23 1.94
N LEU A 54 1.26 0.72 2.81
CA LEU A 54 -0.11 1.04 2.44
C LEU A 54 -0.17 2.14 1.38
N ILE A 55 0.58 3.23 1.55
CA ILE A 55 0.68 4.31 0.56
C ILE A 55 1.13 3.74 -0.78
N TRP A 56 2.16 2.89 -0.78
CA TRP A 56 2.67 2.26 -1.99
C TRP A 56 1.64 1.33 -2.64
N VAL A 57 0.98 0.45 -1.87
CA VAL A 57 -0.08 -0.44 -2.39
C VAL A 57 -1.18 0.36 -3.04
N VAL A 58 -1.61 1.46 -2.40
CA VAL A 58 -2.63 2.35 -2.94
C VAL A 58 -2.14 2.94 -4.26
N ALA A 59 -0.98 3.60 -4.26
CA ALA A 59 -0.42 4.25 -5.44
C ALA A 59 -0.25 3.29 -6.63
N TRP A 60 0.26 2.08 -6.38
CA TRP A 60 0.47 1.07 -7.41
C TRP A 60 -0.85 0.46 -7.91
N SER A 61 -1.84 0.26 -7.04
CA SER A 61 -3.09 -0.42 -7.38
C SER A 61 -4.09 0.45 -8.16
N VAL A 62 -3.94 1.78 -8.12
CA VAL A 62 -4.87 2.75 -8.75
C VAL A 62 -5.08 2.50 -10.25
N LYS A 63 -4.01 2.21 -11.01
CA LYS A 63 -4.08 1.99 -12.48
C LYS A 63 -4.00 0.50 -12.88
N ARG A 64 -4.11 -0.42 -11.92
CA ARG A 64 -3.90 -1.87 -12.11
C ARG A 64 -5.20 -2.66 -11.93
N THR A 65 -5.18 -3.94 -12.30
CA THR A 65 -6.35 -4.80 -12.09
C THR A 65 -6.50 -5.18 -10.62
N VAL A 66 -7.72 -5.55 -10.22
CA VAL A 66 -8.03 -6.00 -8.85
C VAL A 66 -7.15 -7.17 -8.43
N PHE A 67 -6.91 -8.10 -9.35
CA PHE A 67 -6.05 -9.26 -9.09
C PHE A 67 -4.59 -8.84 -8.87
N GLN A 68 -4.09 -7.89 -9.66
CA GLN A 68 -2.76 -7.33 -9.45
C GLN A 68 -2.67 -6.63 -8.09
N GLY A 69 -3.64 -5.79 -7.73
CA GLY A 69 -3.71 -5.12 -6.42
C GLY A 69 -3.74 -6.09 -5.24
N ALA A 70 -4.48 -7.19 -5.37
CA ALA A 70 -4.50 -8.26 -4.36
C ALA A 70 -3.12 -8.92 -4.20
N ILE A 71 -2.43 -9.23 -5.30
CA ILE A 71 -1.07 -9.80 -5.26
C ILE A 71 -0.08 -8.83 -4.61
N ALA A 72 -0.13 -7.55 -4.97
CA ALA A 72 0.73 -6.54 -4.35
C ALA A 72 0.49 -6.45 -2.84
N GLY A 73 -0.78 -6.42 -2.42
CA GLY A 73 -1.15 -6.44 -1.00
C GLY A 73 -0.66 -7.70 -0.28
N LEU A 74 -0.77 -8.87 -0.91
CA LEU A 74 -0.30 -10.13 -0.36
C LEU A 74 1.23 -10.12 -0.17
N VAL A 75 1.98 -9.76 -1.22
CA VAL A 75 3.44 -9.75 -1.19
C VAL A 75 3.94 -8.75 -0.15
N LEU A 76 3.40 -7.53 -0.13
CA LEU A 76 3.83 -6.50 0.81
C LEU A 76 3.41 -6.80 2.24
N GLY A 77 2.25 -7.43 2.45
CA GLY A 77 1.87 -7.90 3.77
C GLY A 77 2.76 -9.01 4.29
N LEU A 78 3.18 -9.96 3.45
CA LEU A 78 4.13 -11.00 3.85
C LEU A 78 5.51 -10.42 4.16
N LEU A 79 5.96 -9.43 3.38
CA LEU A 79 7.20 -8.71 3.65
C LEU A 79 7.11 -7.94 4.97
N GLN A 80 5.98 -7.29 5.23
CA GLN A 80 5.75 -6.58 6.49
C GLN A 80 5.74 -7.54 7.67
N ASP A 81 4.95 -8.61 7.60
CA ASP A 81 4.86 -9.65 8.65
C ASP A 81 6.22 -10.33 8.90
N GLY A 82 7.07 -10.43 7.88
CA GLY A 82 8.43 -10.96 8.00
C GLY A 82 9.41 -10.00 8.69
N MET A 83 9.17 -8.69 8.62
CA MET A 83 9.96 -7.67 9.31
C MET A 83 9.43 -7.35 10.72
N THR A 84 8.12 -7.51 10.94
CA THR A 84 7.43 -7.20 12.19
C THR A 84 6.97 -8.50 12.88
N ALA A 85 5.98 -8.41 13.78
CA ALA A 85 5.38 -9.57 14.38
C ALA A 85 4.32 -10.18 13.44
N PRO A 86 4.25 -11.51 13.30
CA PRO A 86 3.31 -12.19 12.39
C PRO A 86 1.84 -12.19 12.87
N HIS A 87 1.58 -11.73 14.10
CA HIS A 87 0.23 -11.70 14.67
C HIS A 87 -0.09 -10.32 15.26
N PRO A 88 -1.15 -9.65 14.80
CA PRO A 88 -2.05 -9.97 13.68
C PRO A 88 -1.37 -9.78 12.31
N THR A 89 -1.92 -10.42 11.28
CA THR A 89 -1.30 -10.38 9.95
C THR A 89 -1.65 -9.08 9.21
N HIS A 90 -0.63 -8.42 8.68
CA HIS A 90 -0.78 -7.27 7.78
C HIS A 90 -1.23 -7.70 6.38
N VAL A 91 -1.03 -8.98 6.00
CA VAL A 91 -1.45 -9.55 4.70
C VAL A 91 -2.92 -9.31 4.42
N LEU A 92 -3.81 -9.65 5.36
CA LEU A 92 -5.25 -9.49 5.15
C LEU A 92 -5.62 -8.03 4.94
N SER A 93 -5.03 -7.12 5.73
CA SER A 93 -5.31 -5.68 5.63
C SER A 93 -4.86 -5.12 4.27
N LEU A 94 -3.64 -5.46 3.81
CA LEU A 94 -3.09 -4.93 2.56
C LEU A 94 -3.72 -5.54 1.31
N ILE A 95 -4.16 -6.80 1.36
CA ILE A 95 -4.97 -7.40 0.29
C ILE A 95 -6.27 -6.62 0.13
N VAL A 96 -6.99 -6.36 1.23
CA VAL A 96 -8.25 -5.60 1.21
C VAL A 96 -8.02 -4.21 0.64
N VAL A 97 -6.99 -3.51 1.09
CA VAL A 97 -6.63 -2.18 0.58
C VAL A 97 -6.34 -2.21 -0.93
N GLY A 98 -5.51 -3.15 -1.40
CA GLY A 98 -5.16 -3.27 -2.82
C GLY A 98 -6.37 -3.57 -3.71
N VAL A 99 -7.24 -4.48 -3.26
CA VAL A 99 -8.49 -4.83 -3.96
C VAL A 99 -9.44 -3.64 -4.04
N LEU A 100 -9.70 -2.98 -2.90
CA LEU A 100 -10.65 -1.86 -2.86
C LEU A 100 -10.14 -0.66 -3.64
N THR A 101 -8.83 -0.37 -3.57
CA THR A 101 -8.23 0.73 -4.34
C THR A 101 -8.36 0.50 -5.84
N ALA A 102 -8.05 -0.71 -6.32
CA ALA A 102 -8.19 -1.05 -7.74
C ALA A 102 -9.66 -1.04 -8.22
N ARG A 103 -10.62 -1.27 -7.32
CA ARG A 103 -12.06 -1.17 -7.61
C ARG A 103 -12.53 0.29 -7.68
N LEU A 104 -12.09 1.11 -6.73
CA LEU A 104 -12.52 2.50 -6.58
C LEU A 104 -12.19 3.33 -7.83
N GLN A 105 -11.00 3.13 -8.41
CA GLN A 105 -10.55 3.89 -9.57
C GLN A 105 -11.17 3.44 -10.89
N LYS A 106 -11.54 2.16 -11.03
CA LYS A 106 -12.29 1.67 -12.20
C LYS A 106 -13.66 2.32 -12.34
N GLN A 107 -14.26 2.79 -11.24
CA GLN A 107 -15.56 3.46 -11.27
C GLN A 107 -15.48 4.93 -11.69
N ARG A 108 -14.27 5.45 -12.01
CA ARG A 108 -14.02 6.82 -12.52
C ARG A 108 -14.64 7.92 -11.65
N TYR A 109 -14.82 7.63 -10.36
CA TYR A 109 -15.57 8.47 -9.43
C TYR A 109 -14.72 9.58 -8.79
N ILE A 110 -13.42 9.64 -9.12
CA ILE A 110 -12.44 10.45 -8.41
C ILE A 110 -11.50 11.12 -9.42
N GLU A 111 -11.48 12.45 -9.44
CA GLU A 111 -10.47 13.24 -10.16
C GLU A 111 -9.08 12.93 -9.57
N GLU A 112 -8.05 12.77 -10.41
CA GLU A 112 -6.65 12.44 -10.01
C GLU A 112 -5.95 13.62 -9.29
N ASP A 113 -6.68 14.31 -8.42
CA ASP A 113 -6.20 15.44 -7.64
C ASP A 113 -5.43 14.98 -6.41
N PHE A 114 -4.47 15.80 -5.99
CA PHE A 114 -3.66 15.57 -4.79
C PHE A 114 -4.52 15.31 -3.55
N ILE A 115 -5.65 16.03 -3.42
CA ILE A 115 -6.60 15.90 -2.31
C ILE A 115 -7.29 14.53 -2.35
N SER A 116 -7.76 14.13 -3.53
CA SER A 116 -8.41 12.84 -3.74
C SER A 116 -7.52 11.66 -3.34
N VAL A 117 -6.25 11.68 -3.75
CA VAL A 117 -5.28 10.62 -3.40
C VAL A 117 -5.06 10.57 -1.90
N ALA A 118 -4.91 11.72 -1.25
CA ALA A 118 -4.78 11.80 0.21
C ALA A 118 -6.02 11.24 0.92
N LEU A 119 -7.23 11.56 0.44
CA LEU A 119 -8.48 11.04 1.00
C LEU A 119 -8.62 9.53 0.83
N ILE A 120 -8.22 8.97 -0.32
CA ILE A 120 -8.21 7.52 -0.53
C ILE A 120 -7.26 6.85 0.46
N VAL A 121 -6.02 7.36 0.58
CA VAL A 121 -5.04 6.78 1.50
C VAL A 121 -5.51 6.89 2.96
N PHE A 122 -6.11 8.02 3.34
CA PHE A 122 -6.71 8.20 4.65
C PHE A 122 -7.77 7.12 4.93
N GLY A 123 -8.74 6.95 4.02
CA GLY A 123 -9.80 5.95 4.17
C GLY A 123 -9.26 4.52 4.21
N MET A 124 -8.30 4.20 3.34
CA MET A 124 -7.67 2.88 3.29
C MET A 124 -6.83 2.58 4.54
N ALA A 125 -6.18 3.58 5.13
CA ALA A 125 -5.46 3.43 6.39
C ALA A 125 -6.40 3.13 7.56
N VAL A 126 -7.51 3.86 7.68
CA VAL A 126 -8.54 3.57 8.68
C VAL A 126 -9.11 2.16 8.48
N LEU A 127 -9.37 1.74 7.23
CA LEU A 127 -9.85 0.40 6.93
C LEU A 127 -8.83 -0.69 7.29
N ALA A 128 -7.55 -0.49 6.96
CA ALA A 128 -6.49 -1.45 7.27
C ALA A 128 -6.37 -1.68 8.79
N GLU A 129 -6.38 -0.60 9.56
CA GLU A 129 -6.30 -0.63 11.03
C GLU A 129 -7.56 -1.24 11.65
N THR A 130 -8.74 -1.00 11.04
CA THR A 130 -9.99 -1.65 11.44
C THR A 130 -9.92 -3.17 11.20
N VAL A 131 -9.36 -3.61 10.06
CA VAL A 131 -9.16 -5.05 9.78
C VAL A 131 -8.21 -5.68 10.80
N ILE A 132 -7.14 -4.98 11.17
CA ILE A 132 -6.21 -5.40 12.21
C ILE A 132 -6.91 -5.48 13.59
N ALA A 133 -7.72 -4.47 13.94
CA ALA A 133 -8.50 -4.46 15.18
C ALA A 133 -9.49 -5.63 15.25
N ILE A 134 -10.15 -5.95 14.14
CA ILE A 134 -11.06 -7.09 14.01
C ILE A 134 -10.28 -8.40 14.20
N GLN A 135 -9.12 -8.57 13.58
CA GLN A 135 -8.27 -9.75 13.78
C GLN A 135 -7.91 -9.95 15.25
N PHE A 136 -7.47 -8.89 15.94
CA PHE A 136 -7.18 -8.92 17.37
C PHE A 136 -8.42 -9.28 18.21
N SER A 137 -9.60 -8.75 17.84
CA SER A 137 -10.85 -8.99 18.55
C SER A 137 -11.29 -10.46 18.41
N LEU A 138 -11.19 -11.03 17.21
CA LEU A 138 -11.52 -12.43 16.94
C LEU A 138 -10.58 -13.40 17.66
N GLN A 139 -9.28 -13.12 17.69
CA GLN A 139 -8.31 -13.97 18.38
C GLN A 139 -8.54 -14.02 19.91
N LYS A 140 -9.06 -12.94 20.51
CA LYS A 140 -9.41 -12.91 21.94
C LYS A 140 -10.80 -13.49 22.24
N PHE A 141 -11.71 -13.51 21.27
CA PHE A 141 -13.06 -14.04 21.44
C PHE A 141 -13.09 -15.56 21.67
N ASP A 142 -12.13 -16.30 21.09
CA ASP A 142 -11.96 -17.75 21.31
C ASP A 142 -11.61 -18.15 22.76
N GLY A 143 -11.33 -17.18 23.65
CA GLY A 143 -11.02 -17.37 25.08
C GLY A 143 -12.06 -16.77 26.04
N ALA A 144 -13.34 -16.88 25.70
CA ALA A 144 -14.46 -16.11 26.29
C ALA A 144 -14.51 -16.08 27.85
N SER A 145 -14.20 -14.90 28.41
CA SER A 145 -14.57 -14.48 29.77
C SER A 145 -15.05 -13.03 29.74
N VAL A 146 -15.89 -12.61 30.70
CA VAL A 146 -16.44 -11.23 30.82
C VAL A 146 -15.33 -10.15 30.87
N GLN A 147 -14.10 -10.53 31.25
CA GLN A 147 -12.90 -9.69 31.18
C GLN A 147 -12.60 -9.21 29.74
N ALA A 148 -12.83 -10.08 28.74
CA ALA A 148 -12.55 -9.78 27.34
C ALA A 148 -13.35 -8.57 26.83
N MET A 149 -14.58 -8.37 27.31
CA MET A 149 -15.43 -7.29 26.82
C MET A 149 -15.00 -5.90 27.29
N ARG A 150 -14.44 -5.78 28.51
CA ARG A 150 -13.79 -4.53 28.97
C ARG A 150 -12.49 -4.28 28.23
N THR A 151 -11.70 -5.32 27.99
CA THR A 151 -10.47 -5.24 27.19
C THR A 151 -10.75 -4.82 25.74
N LEU A 152 -11.88 -5.22 25.14
CA LEU A 152 -12.24 -4.81 23.78
C LEU A 152 -12.49 -3.31 23.64
N ALA A 153 -13.13 -2.67 24.63
CA ALA A 153 -13.36 -1.22 24.62
C ALA A 153 -12.04 -0.42 24.73
N GLU A 154 -11.09 -0.90 25.52
CA GLU A 154 -9.75 -0.33 25.63
C GLU A 154 -8.92 -0.54 24.35
N ILE A 155 -9.02 -1.72 23.73
CA ILE A 155 -8.37 -2.01 22.44
C ILE A 155 -8.92 -1.07 21.36
N TRP A 156 -10.23 -0.84 21.35
CA TRP A 156 -10.89 -0.02 20.34
C TRP A 156 -10.52 1.46 20.45
N THR A 157 -10.47 2.02 21.66
CA THR A 157 -10.05 3.41 21.88
C THR A 157 -8.58 3.63 21.53
N TYR A 158 -7.71 2.66 21.86
CA TYR A 158 -6.31 2.68 21.44
C TYR A 158 -6.15 2.56 19.91
N HIS A 159 -6.89 1.64 19.27
CA HIS A 159 -6.86 1.47 17.81
C HIS A 159 -7.44 2.67 17.09
N GLN A 160 -8.45 3.36 17.64
CA GLN A 160 -8.99 4.58 17.03
C GLN A 160 -7.93 5.70 16.98
N ARG A 161 -7.18 5.90 18.07
CA ARG A 161 -6.05 6.84 18.07
C ARG A 161 -4.97 6.42 17.10
N THR A 162 -4.68 5.12 17.04
CA THR A 162 -3.67 4.55 16.15
C THR A 162 -4.03 4.75 14.69
N ALA A 163 -5.26 4.37 14.33
CA ALA A 163 -5.82 4.49 13.00
C ALA A 163 -5.89 5.94 12.52
N LEU A 164 -6.34 6.87 13.36
CA LEU A 164 -6.40 8.28 12.97
C LEU A 164 -5.00 8.88 12.79
N SER A 165 -4.06 8.56 13.68
CA SER A 165 -2.69 9.08 13.57
C SER A 165 -1.99 8.53 12.33
N SER A 166 -2.07 7.21 12.08
CA SER A 166 -1.49 6.57 10.91
C SER A 166 -2.18 7.03 9.62
N ALA A 167 -3.50 7.22 9.62
CA ALA A 167 -4.23 7.72 8.47
C ALA A 167 -3.89 9.17 8.12
N ILE A 168 -3.79 10.07 9.11
CA ILE A 168 -3.41 11.47 8.89
C ILE A 168 -1.97 11.55 8.36
N LEU A 169 -1.03 10.82 8.94
CA LEU A 169 0.35 10.81 8.45
C LEU A 169 0.44 10.23 7.04
N SER A 170 -0.22 9.09 6.81
CA SER A 170 -0.16 8.41 5.52
C SER A 170 -0.80 9.25 4.43
N SER A 171 -1.90 9.94 4.71
CA SER A 171 -2.55 10.83 3.75
C SER A 171 -1.72 12.07 3.44
N LEU A 172 -1.00 12.63 4.43
CA LEU A 172 -0.10 13.76 4.23
C LEU A 172 1.08 13.40 3.32
N TRP A 173 1.65 12.21 3.50
CA TRP A 173 2.77 11.71 2.71
C TRP A 173 2.35 11.06 1.38
N ALA A 174 1.06 10.76 1.20
CA ALA A 174 0.55 10.10 0.01
C ALA A 174 0.85 10.86 -1.29
N PRO A 175 0.59 12.18 -1.42
CA PRO A 175 0.91 12.91 -2.65
C PRO A 175 2.40 12.87 -3.00
N VAL A 176 3.28 12.93 -1.98
CA VAL A 176 4.73 12.93 -2.16
C VAL A 176 5.23 11.61 -2.74
N VAL A 177 4.63 10.48 -2.34
CA VAL A 177 4.97 9.15 -2.87
C VAL A 177 4.25 8.87 -4.19
N TYR A 178 2.97 9.25 -4.27
CA TYR A 178 2.12 9.00 -5.44
C TYR A 178 2.61 9.73 -6.68
N PHE A 179 2.94 11.02 -6.58
CA PHE A 179 3.32 11.84 -7.73
C PHE A 179 4.53 11.30 -8.53
N PRO A 180 5.70 11.00 -7.92
CA PRO A 180 6.85 10.48 -8.67
C PRO A 180 6.59 9.09 -9.26
N LEU A 181 5.87 8.23 -8.52
CA LEU A 181 5.54 6.87 -8.98
C LEU A 181 4.54 6.89 -10.14
N ASN A 182 3.48 7.69 -10.01
CA ASN A 182 2.47 7.82 -11.06
C ASN A 182 3.09 8.39 -12.34
N ARG A 183 3.90 9.45 -12.21
CA ARG A 183 4.60 10.04 -13.36
C ARG A 183 5.50 9.01 -14.05
N TRP A 184 6.25 8.21 -13.29
CA TRP A 184 7.10 7.17 -13.85
C TRP A 184 6.29 6.12 -14.64
N TRP A 185 5.21 5.59 -14.05
CA TRP A 185 4.38 4.58 -14.72
C TRP A 185 3.61 5.13 -15.92
N GLU A 186 3.22 6.41 -15.93
CA GLU A 186 2.66 7.07 -17.10
C GLU A 186 3.66 7.17 -18.24
N HIS A 187 4.91 7.56 -17.96
CA HIS A 187 5.94 7.65 -19.00
C HIS A 187 6.23 6.27 -19.60
N MET A 188 6.25 5.22 -18.77
CA MET A 188 6.43 3.85 -19.25
C MET A 188 5.22 3.35 -20.05
N GLY A 189 4.00 3.67 -19.60
CA GLY A 189 2.76 3.29 -20.30
C GLY A 189 2.58 3.99 -21.65
N LEU A 190 3.00 5.24 -21.78
CA LEU A 190 3.00 5.97 -23.06
C LEU A 190 4.03 5.40 -24.05
N LEU A 191 5.15 4.89 -23.55
CA LEU A 191 6.20 4.28 -24.39
C LEU A 191 5.86 2.84 -24.83
N GLU A 192 4.92 2.17 -24.16
CA GLU A 192 4.45 0.81 -24.48
C GLU A 192 3.29 0.78 -25.48
N GLN A 193 2.71 1.94 -25.83
CA GLN A 193 1.70 2.04 -26.90
C GLN A 193 2.42 1.99 -28.26
N PRO A 194 2.04 1.06 -29.17
CA PRO A 194 2.69 0.84 -30.46
C PRO A 194 2.47 1.97 -31.47
#